data_AF-A0A352RFF9-F1
#
_entry.id   AF-A0A352RFF9-F1
#
_cell.length_a   1.000
_cell.length_b   1.000
_cell.length_c   1.000
_cell.angle_alpha   90.00
_cell.angle_beta   90.00
_cell.angle_gamma   90.00
#
_symmetry.space_group_name_H-M   'P 1'
#
loop_
_entity.id
_entity.type
_entity.pdbx_description
1 polymer ?
#
loop_
_entity_poly.entity_id
_entity_poly.type
_entity_poly.pdbx_seq_one_letter_code
_entity_poly.pdbx_strand_id
1 'polypeptide(L)'
;ILFRKIFFSILGLGLFAFLFTDYHYVLIFGTHLPFSTIEYLNDSGAFLSSAAHAVNDITFWILFVFPSVMLVFMLWRFGKKRNSWKEDFKCRASTLLFIILIGGPAASYSNSYVSKNMENPLTSAALQYFYYSKDREPDKKILRPEKSLKIVETLIQGKKPSGKIWDNYPLVRIREATGCTGQNYSELTKILCTTADRPNILILFLESFRAAEVGVYGSKLGLTPEFDRWSKHGILYKNFFANGFQTRHGQVATYCSLFPNYGAAVMKRYT
;
A
#
# COMPACT_ATOMS: atom_id res chain seq x y z
N ILE A 1 22.12 -43.14 -21.61
CA ILE A 1 21.07 -42.40 -22.36
C ILE A 1 19.79 -42.29 -21.53
N LEU A 2 19.26 -43.40 -21.00
CA LEU A 2 18.04 -43.40 -20.16
C LEU A 2 18.16 -42.51 -18.91
N PHE A 3 19.20 -42.69 -18.09
CA PHE A 3 19.45 -41.85 -16.91
C PHE A 3 19.48 -40.34 -17.24
N ARG A 4 20.13 -39.99 -18.36
CA ARG A 4 20.23 -38.60 -18.83
C ARG A 4 18.86 -38.04 -19.23
N LYS A 5 18.02 -38.84 -19.90
CA LYS A 5 16.63 -38.45 -20.23
C LYS A 5 15.82 -38.21 -18.96
N ILE A 6 15.88 -39.12 -17.99
CA ILE A 6 15.18 -39.00 -16.70
C ILE A 6 15.64 -37.75 -15.95
N PHE A 7 16.95 -37.54 -15.84
CA PHE A 7 17.52 -36.37 -15.17
C PHE A 7 17.04 -35.04 -15.78
N PHE A 8 17.10 -34.90 -17.11
CA PHE A 8 16.64 -33.68 -17.78
C PHE A 8 15.12 -33.49 -17.73
N SER A 9 14.34 -34.58 -17.71
CA SER A 9 12.89 -34.49 -17.46
C SER A 9 12.59 -33.93 -16.07
N ILE A 10 13.26 -34.44 -15.03
CA ILE A 10 13.08 -33.98 -13.65
C ILE A 10 13.47 -32.50 -13.52
N LEU A 11 14.62 -32.11 -14.08
CA LEU A 11 15.09 -30.73 -14.05
C LEU A 11 14.11 -29.79 -14.76
N GLY A 12 13.60 -30.18 -15.93
CA GLY A 12 12.64 -29.38 -16.68
C GLY A 12 11.28 -29.26 -16.01
N LEU A 13 10.78 -30.34 -15.39
CA LEU A 13 9.59 -30.30 -14.55
C LEU A 13 9.75 -29.31 -13.39
N GLY A 14 10.91 -29.35 -12.71
CA GLY A 14 11.23 -28.37 -11.65
C GLY A 14 11.23 -26.93 -12.16
N LEU A 15 11.81 -26.69 -13.33
CA LEU A 15 11.84 -25.36 -13.95
C LEU A 15 10.44 -24.86 -14.33
N PHE A 16 9.61 -25.69 -14.97
CA PHE A 16 8.25 -25.29 -15.34
C PHE A 16 7.37 -25.07 -14.11
N ALA A 17 7.53 -25.87 -13.05
CA ALA A 17 6.83 -25.66 -11.79
C ALA A 17 7.21 -24.30 -11.17
N PHE A 18 8.50 -23.98 -11.18
CA PHE A 18 9.01 -22.69 -10.73
C PHE A 18 8.44 -21.53 -11.56
N LEU A 19 8.51 -21.59 -12.89
CA LEU A 19 7.98 -20.55 -13.79
C LEU A 19 6.48 -20.32 -13.61
N PHE A 20 5.72 -21.40 -13.44
CA PHE A 20 4.29 -21.32 -13.15
C PHE A 20 4.01 -20.63 -11.81
N THR A 21 4.75 -20.99 -10.77
CA THR A 21 4.58 -20.42 -9.43
C THR A 21 4.97 -18.95 -9.43
N ASP A 22 6.07 -18.60 -10.10
CA ASP A 22 6.54 -17.23 -10.27
C ASP A 22 5.53 -16.36 -11.03
N TYR A 23 4.94 -16.88 -12.10
CA TYR A 23 3.90 -16.18 -12.86
C TYR A 23 2.68 -15.84 -11.98
N HIS A 24 2.17 -16.80 -11.21
CA HIS A 24 1.06 -16.53 -10.28
C HIS A 24 1.45 -15.55 -9.18
N TYR A 25 2.69 -15.64 -8.69
CA TYR A 25 3.20 -14.72 -7.70
C TYR A 25 3.24 -13.28 -8.24
N VAL A 26 3.66 -13.08 -9.50
CA VAL A 26 3.60 -11.76 -10.18
C VAL A 26 2.18 -11.26 -10.32
N LEU A 27 1.20 -12.11 -10.66
CA LEU A 27 -0.19 -11.67 -10.78
C LEU A 27 -0.77 -11.17 -9.45
N ILE A 28 -0.44 -11.85 -8.35
CA ILE A 28 -0.96 -11.52 -7.02
C ILE A 28 -0.21 -10.32 -6.42
N PHE A 29 1.12 -10.37 -6.45
CA PHE A 29 1.99 -9.45 -5.71
C PHE A 29 2.66 -8.38 -6.58
N GLY A 30 2.59 -8.49 -7.91
CA GLY A 30 3.18 -7.53 -8.85
C GLY A 30 4.71 -7.57 -8.91
N THR A 31 5.34 -8.61 -8.35
CA THR A 31 6.80 -8.80 -8.32
C THR A 31 7.14 -10.28 -8.50
N HIS A 32 8.37 -10.62 -8.91
CA HIS A 32 8.83 -12.02 -9.04
C HIS A 32 9.19 -12.65 -7.68
N LEU A 33 9.15 -13.98 -7.60
CA LEU A 33 9.56 -14.76 -6.44
C LEU A 33 11.02 -14.46 -6.09
N PRO A 34 11.30 -14.01 -4.85
CA PRO A 34 12.66 -13.77 -4.40
C PRO A 34 13.40 -15.10 -4.20
N PHE A 35 14.67 -15.17 -4.62
CA PHE A 35 15.49 -16.39 -4.54
C PHE A 35 15.78 -16.91 -3.12
N SER A 36 15.45 -16.18 -2.06
CA SER A 36 15.54 -16.64 -0.66
C SER A 36 14.28 -17.42 -0.26
N THR A 37 14.05 -18.57 -0.89
CA THR A 37 12.77 -19.32 -0.90
C THR A 37 12.52 -20.24 0.31
N ILE A 38 13.33 -20.19 1.37
CA ILE A 38 13.18 -21.14 2.50
C ILE A 38 11.98 -20.78 3.39
N GLU A 39 11.63 -19.50 3.52
CA GLU A 39 10.49 -19.07 4.36
C GLU A 39 9.16 -19.71 3.92
N TYR A 40 8.96 -19.93 2.62
CA TYR A 40 7.75 -20.57 2.09
C TYR A 40 7.60 -22.05 2.48
N LEU A 41 8.70 -22.74 2.79
CA LEU A 41 8.66 -24.14 3.23
C LEU A 41 8.07 -24.27 4.64
N ASN A 42 8.09 -23.20 5.44
CA ASN A 42 7.53 -23.19 6.79
C ASN A 42 6.00 -23.08 6.80
N ASP A 43 5.38 -22.61 5.71
CA ASP A 43 3.92 -22.45 5.56
C ASP A 43 3.31 -23.44 4.55
N SER A 44 3.76 -24.69 4.59
CA SER A 44 3.33 -25.75 3.65
C SER A 44 1.80 -25.98 3.59
N GLY A 45 1.07 -25.72 4.69
CA GLY A 45 -0.39 -25.87 4.75
C GLY A 45 -1.15 -24.85 3.88
N ALA A 46 -0.73 -23.59 3.89
CA ALA A 46 -1.33 -22.53 3.06
C ALA A 46 -1.00 -22.71 1.57
N PHE A 47 0.14 -23.32 1.27
CA PHE A 47 0.53 -23.65 -0.10
C PHE A 47 -0.32 -24.78 -0.70
N LEU A 48 -0.63 -25.82 0.09
CA LEU A 48 -1.44 -26.97 -0.35
C LEU A 48 -2.89 -26.60 -0.71
N SER A 49 -3.52 -25.71 0.05
CA SER A 49 -4.88 -25.22 -0.29
C SER A 49 -4.89 -24.39 -1.57
N SER A 50 -3.83 -23.64 -1.81
CA SER A 50 -3.62 -22.85 -3.04
C SER A 50 -3.34 -23.74 -4.25
N ALA A 51 -2.67 -24.89 -4.06
CA ALA A 51 -2.35 -25.82 -5.13
C ALA A 51 -3.60 -26.46 -5.76
N ALA A 52 -4.65 -26.72 -4.99
CA ALA A 52 -5.92 -27.24 -5.53
C ALA A 52 -6.62 -26.22 -6.45
N HIS A 53 -6.54 -24.94 -6.10
CA HIS A 53 -7.04 -23.85 -6.96
C HIS A 53 -6.19 -23.67 -8.22
N ALA A 54 -4.87 -23.82 -8.09
CA ALA A 54 -3.93 -23.71 -9.21
C ALA A 54 -4.22 -24.70 -10.33
N VAL A 55 -4.59 -25.96 -10.03
CA VAL A 55 -4.88 -26.99 -11.04
C VAL A 55 -6.10 -26.66 -11.92
N ASN A 56 -7.03 -25.86 -11.40
CA ASN A 56 -8.21 -25.41 -12.14
C ASN A 56 -7.94 -24.18 -13.03
N ASP A 57 -6.78 -23.54 -12.89
CA ASP A 57 -6.41 -22.38 -13.69
C ASP A 57 -5.89 -22.81 -15.07
N ILE A 58 -6.33 -22.13 -16.13
CA ILE A 58 -5.90 -22.41 -17.51
C ILE A 58 -4.38 -22.23 -17.69
N THR A 59 -3.78 -21.34 -16.90
CA THR A 59 -2.34 -21.05 -16.96
C THR A 59 -1.51 -22.20 -16.40
N PHE A 60 -2.04 -23.02 -15.48
CA PHE A 60 -1.38 -24.25 -15.02
C PHE A 60 -1.23 -25.25 -16.17
N TRP A 61 -2.27 -25.40 -16.98
CA TRP A 61 -2.23 -26.29 -18.14
C TRP A 61 -1.28 -25.79 -19.24
N ILE A 62 -1.28 -24.48 -19.50
CA ILE A 62 -0.47 -23.87 -20.56
C ILE A 62 1.01 -23.72 -20.17
N LEU A 63 1.31 -23.30 -18.93
CA LEU A 63 2.66 -22.95 -18.50
C LEU A 63 3.39 -24.12 -17.82
N PHE A 64 2.66 -25.07 -17.23
CA PHE A 64 3.26 -26.21 -16.55
C PHE A 64 3.01 -27.53 -17.28
N VAL A 65 1.75 -27.95 -17.45
CA VAL A 65 1.44 -29.30 -17.95
C VAL A 65 1.87 -29.51 -19.40
N PHE A 66 1.42 -28.64 -20.31
CA PHE A 66 1.71 -28.78 -21.74
C PHE A 66 3.23 -28.75 -22.05
N PRO A 67 4.02 -27.79 -21.53
CA PRO A 67 5.47 -27.78 -21.73
C PRO A 67 6.17 -29.00 -21.12
N SER A 68 5.70 -29.49 -19.97
CA SER A 68 6.25 -30.68 -19.31
C SER A 68 6.02 -31.94 -20.14
N VAL A 69 4.80 -32.16 -20.62
CA VAL A 69 4.45 -33.30 -21.48
C VAL A 69 5.24 -33.22 -22.80
N MET A 70 5.32 -32.03 -23.40
CA MET A 70 6.07 -31.83 -24.64
C MET A 70 7.57 -32.07 -24.44
N LEU A 71 8.16 -31.63 -23.34
CA LEU A 71 9.57 -31.88 -23.00
C LEU A 71 9.85 -33.38 -22.85
N VAL A 72 9.03 -34.09 -22.07
CA VAL A 72 9.18 -35.54 -21.87
C VAL A 72 9.07 -36.27 -23.21
N PHE A 73 8.09 -35.91 -24.02
CA PHE A 73 7.90 -36.46 -25.37
C PHE A 73 9.12 -36.20 -26.27
N MET A 74 9.64 -34.97 -26.31
CA MET A 74 10.80 -34.61 -27.12
C MET A 74 12.08 -35.33 -26.67
N LEU A 75 12.33 -35.42 -25.35
CA LEU A 75 13.48 -36.14 -24.80
C LEU A 75 13.40 -37.64 -25.13
N TRP A 76 12.20 -38.23 -25.10
CA TRP A 76 11.99 -39.63 -25.44
C TRP A 76 12.16 -39.89 -26.94
N ARG A 77 11.53 -39.08 -27.80
CA ARG A 77 11.49 -39.28 -29.26
C ARG A 77 12.76 -38.84 -29.98
N PHE A 78 13.36 -37.73 -29.55
CA PHE A 78 14.46 -37.05 -30.26
C PHE A 78 15.77 -36.96 -29.48
N GLY A 79 15.86 -37.55 -28.28
CA GLY A 79 17.10 -37.62 -27.50
C GLY A 79 18.22 -38.36 -28.27
N LYS A 80 18.96 -37.61 -29.09
CA LYS A 80 19.88 -38.11 -30.13
C LYS A 80 21.22 -38.57 -29.57
N LYS A 81 21.83 -39.51 -30.32
CA LYS A 81 23.25 -39.92 -30.25
C LYS A 81 24.17 -38.72 -30.52
N ARG A 82 25.37 -38.76 -29.93
CA ARG A 82 26.44 -37.74 -29.94
C ARG A 82 26.67 -37.17 -31.35
N ASN A 83 26.43 -35.88 -31.52
CA ASN A 83 26.69 -35.14 -32.75
C ASN A 83 28.11 -34.55 -32.75
N SER A 84 28.58 -34.07 -33.91
CA SER A 84 29.86 -33.34 -34.03
C SER A 84 29.83 -32.04 -33.21
N TRP A 85 30.95 -31.68 -32.58
CA TRP A 85 31.08 -30.53 -31.67
C TRP A 85 30.61 -29.20 -32.28
N LYS A 86 30.78 -29.00 -33.60
CA LYS A 86 30.32 -27.79 -34.31
C LYS A 86 28.80 -27.66 -34.39
N GLU A 87 28.08 -28.76 -34.57
CA GLU A 87 26.61 -28.77 -34.60
C GLU A 87 26.03 -28.62 -33.19
N ASP A 88 26.70 -29.19 -32.18
CA ASP A 88 26.37 -29.02 -30.77
C ASP A 88 26.53 -27.55 -30.32
N PHE A 89 27.57 -26.85 -30.79
CA PHE A 89 27.80 -25.44 -30.46
C PHE A 89 26.70 -24.53 -31.02
N LYS A 90 26.32 -24.69 -32.30
CA LYS A 90 25.24 -23.91 -32.92
C LYS A 90 23.91 -24.11 -32.19
N CYS A 91 23.59 -25.36 -31.85
CA CYS A 91 22.37 -25.68 -31.13
C CYS A 91 22.38 -25.04 -29.73
N ARG A 92 23.49 -25.14 -28.99
CA ARG A 92 23.65 -24.52 -27.66
C ARG A 92 23.59 -23.00 -27.70
N ALA A 93 24.25 -22.37 -28.67
CA ALA A 93 24.22 -20.91 -28.84
C ALA A 93 22.82 -20.40 -29.19
N SER A 94 22.09 -21.12 -30.06
CA SER A 94 20.69 -20.82 -30.37
C SER A 94 19.78 -20.99 -29.15
N THR A 95 19.94 -22.07 -28.38
CA THR A 95 19.22 -22.26 -27.12
C THR A 95 19.53 -21.15 -26.10
N LEU A 96 20.81 -20.74 -25.98
CA LEU A 96 21.21 -19.65 -25.09
C LEU A 96 20.58 -18.32 -25.51
N LEU A 97 20.59 -18.01 -26.81
CA LEU A 97 19.96 -16.82 -27.37
C LEU A 97 18.45 -16.82 -27.12
N PHE A 98 17.79 -17.97 -27.30
CA PHE A 98 16.36 -18.14 -27.03
C PHE A 98 16.03 -17.95 -25.55
N ILE A 99 16.86 -18.49 -24.64
CA ILE A 99 16.76 -18.27 -23.20
C ILE A 99 16.97 -16.79 -22.86
N ILE A 100 17.90 -16.08 -23.51
CA ILE A 100 18.12 -14.65 -23.28
C ILE A 100 16.96 -13.81 -23.81
N LEU A 101 16.40 -14.15 -24.98
CA LEU A 101 15.31 -13.39 -25.60
C LEU A 101 13.96 -13.59 -24.88
N ILE A 102 13.71 -14.79 -24.35
CA ILE A 102 12.48 -15.07 -23.58
C ILE A 102 12.67 -14.78 -22.09
N GLY A 103 13.83 -15.17 -21.54
CA GLY A 103 14.15 -14.99 -20.12
C GLY A 103 14.60 -13.58 -19.77
N GLY A 104 15.23 -12.82 -20.68
CA GLY A 104 15.66 -11.45 -20.43
C GLY A 104 14.50 -10.49 -20.08
N PRO A 105 13.39 -10.49 -20.84
CA PRO A 105 12.19 -9.72 -20.50
C PRO A 105 11.45 -10.25 -19.26
N ALA A 106 11.52 -11.56 -18.98
CA ALA A 106 10.95 -12.16 -17.77
C ALA A 106 11.84 -11.97 -16.52
N ALA A 107 13.11 -11.59 -16.71
CA ALA A 107 14.09 -11.36 -15.65
C ALA A 107 14.34 -9.86 -15.40
N SER A 108 13.42 -8.99 -15.81
CA SER A 108 13.46 -7.59 -15.39
C SER A 108 13.18 -7.50 -13.89
N TYR A 109 14.26 -7.33 -13.14
CA TYR A 109 14.36 -7.07 -11.69
C TYR A 109 14.13 -8.27 -10.74
N SER A 110 15.15 -9.11 -10.61
CA SER A 110 15.33 -9.92 -9.39
C SER A 110 15.86 -9.02 -8.27
N ASN A 111 14.98 -8.57 -7.38
CA ASN A 111 15.40 -7.98 -6.11
C ASN A 111 15.27 -9.05 -5.03
N SER A 112 16.40 -9.56 -4.55
CA SER A 112 16.53 -10.71 -3.64
C SER A 112 16.07 -10.45 -2.19
N TYR A 113 15.39 -9.35 -1.91
CA TYR A 113 14.94 -8.98 -0.55
C TYR A 113 13.41 -8.94 -0.48
N VAL A 114 12.83 -10.04 0.02
CA VAL A 114 11.39 -10.24 0.28
C VAL A 114 10.78 -9.04 1.00
N SER A 115 11.45 -8.56 2.06
CA SER A 115 10.95 -7.49 2.91
C SER A 115 10.77 -6.17 2.16
N LYS A 116 11.67 -5.80 1.24
CA LYS A 116 11.53 -4.56 0.46
C LYS A 116 10.41 -4.62 -0.56
N ASN A 117 10.17 -5.77 -1.18
CA ASN A 117 9.07 -5.94 -2.14
C ASN A 117 7.71 -5.95 -1.44
N MET A 118 7.63 -6.50 -0.22
CA MET A 118 6.41 -6.47 0.59
C MET A 118 6.15 -5.13 1.30
N GLU A 119 7.20 -4.45 1.76
CA GLU A 119 7.07 -3.20 2.52
C GLU A 119 7.07 -1.96 1.61
N ASN A 120 7.68 -2.02 0.42
CA ASN A 120 7.76 -0.87 -0.49
C ASN A 120 7.76 -1.26 -2.00
N PRO A 121 6.67 -1.88 -2.50
CA PRO A 121 6.55 -2.31 -3.89
C PRO A 121 6.68 -1.17 -4.92
N LEU A 122 6.42 0.08 -4.52
CA LEU A 122 6.59 1.27 -5.35
C LEU A 122 8.06 1.58 -5.66
N THR A 123 9.01 1.13 -4.82
CA THR A 123 10.44 1.34 -5.06
C THR A 123 11.08 0.23 -5.90
N SER A 124 10.53 -0.98 -5.89
CA SER A 124 11.12 -2.13 -6.56
C SER A 124 10.60 -2.36 -7.98
N ALA A 125 9.33 -2.03 -8.25
CA ALA A 125 8.71 -2.24 -9.55
C ALA A 125 7.65 -1.15 -9.85
N ALA A 126 8.03 0.13 -9.65
CA ALA A 126 7.14 1.29 -9.73
C ALA A 126 6.23 1.29 -10.97
N LEU A 127 6.82 1.02 -12.14
CA LEU A 127 6.14 1.03 -13.44
C LEU A 127 5.13 -0.12 -13.57
N GLN A 128 5.52 -1.36 -13.25
CA GLN A 128 4.58 -2.49 -13.25
C GLN A 128 3.45 -2.24 -12.24
N TYR A 129 3.77 -1.81 -11.02
CA TYR A 129 2.77 -1.58 -9.99
C TYR A 129 1.77 -0.51 -10.43
N PHE A 130 2.25 0.63 -10.92
CA PHE A 130 1.40 1.69 -11.47
C PHE A 130 0.48 1.14 -12.58
N TYR A 131 1.03 0.39 -13.54
CA TYR A 131 0.24 -0.11 -14.67
C TYR A 131 -0.80 -1.16 -14.27
N TYR A 132 -0.49 -2.02 -13.31
CA TYR A 132 -1.42 -3.03 -12.80
C TYR A 132 -2.42 -2.49 -11.78
N SER A 133 -2.09 -1.41 -11.07
CA SER A 133 -2.97 -0.81 -10.07
C SER A 133 -3.83 0.33 -10.59
N LYS A 134 -3.50 0.93 -11.74
CA LYS A 134 -4.21 2.12 -12.27
C LYS A 134 -5.71 1.92 -12.43
N ASP A 135 -6.16 0.69 -12.69
CA ASP A 135 -7.58 0.36 -12.90
C ASP A 135 -8.19 -0.41 -11.70
N ARG A 136 -7.43 -0.64 -10.61
CA ARG A 136 -7.92 -1.42 -9.46
C ARG A 136 -8.98 -0.69 -8.66
N GLU A 137 -8.88 0.62 -8.56
CA GLU A 137 -9.94 1.44 -7.95
C GLU A 137 -10.79 2.05 -9.05
N PRO A 138 -12.10 1.73 -9.12
CA PRO A 138 -12.97 2.37 -10.08
C PRO A 138 -12.98 3.87 -9.79
N ASP A 139 -12.85 4.67 -10.85
CA ASP A 139 -12.81 6.14 -10.84
C ASP A 139 -14.19 6.75 -10.50
N LYS A 140 -14.87 6.18 -9.51
CA LYS A 140 -16.18 6.62 -9.07
C LYS A 140 -15.98 7.83 -8.17
N LYS A 141 -16.07 9.01 -8.78
CA LYS A 141 -16.08 10.28 -8.05
C LYS A 141 -17.20 10.29 -7.01
N ILE A 142 -16.83 10.17 -5.74
CA ILE A 142 -17.76 10.34 -4.62
C ILE A 142 -17.91 11.85 -4.40
N LEU A 143 -19.00 12.42 -4.91
CA LEU A 143 -19.31 13.84 -4.69
C LEU A 143 -19.63 14.12 -3.21
N ARG A 144 -20.28 13.18 -2.52
CA ARG A 144 -20.63 13.28 -1.10
C ARG A 144 -20.74 11.89 -0.44
N PRO A 145 -20.16 11.68 0.76
CA PRO A 145 -20.18 10.39 1.44
C PRO A 145 -21.50 10.15 2.21
N GLU A 146 -22.66 10.17 1.54
CA GLU A 146 -23.96 10.13 2.22
C GLU A 146 -24.19 8.88 3.08
N LYS A 147 -23.78 7.71 2.61
CA LYS A 147 -23.93 6.45 3.37
C LYS A 147 -23.16 6.52 4.69
N SER A 148 -21.91 6.97 4.64
CA SER A 148 -21.07 7.13 5.83
C SER A 148 -21.62 8.20 6.77
N LEU A 149 -22.10 9.32 6.23
CA LEU A 149 -22.72 10.38 7.03
C LEU A 149 -23.95 9.89 7.80
N LYS A 150 -24.82 9.07 7.18
CA LYS A 150 -25.98 8.47 7.86
C LYS A 150 -25.56 7.55 9.00
N ILE A 151 -24.50 6.75 8.81
CA ILE A 151 -23.95 5.89 9.87
C ILE A 151 -23.42 6.75 11.02
N VAL A 152 -22.62 7.78 10.73
CA VAL A 152 -22.06 8.63 11.77
C VAL A 152 -23.14 9.43 12.50
N GLU A 153 -24.18 9.87 11.79
CA GLU A 153 -25.30 10.64 12.35
C GLU A 153 -26.01 9.89 13.49
N THR A 154 -26.09 8.55 13.43
CA THR A 154 -26.69 7.72 14.50
C THR A 154 -25.77 7.51 15.70
N LEU A 155 -24.46 7.70 15.53
CA LEU A 155 -23.46 7.48 16.58
C LEU A 155 -23.19 8.72 17.43
N ILE A 156 -23.43 9.91 16.89
CA ILE A 156 -23.12 11.18 17.55
C ILE A 156 -24.25 11.64 18.49
N GLN A 157 -23.88 12.03 19.70
CA GLN A 157 -24.80 12.49 20.74
C GLN A 157 -25.16 13.99 20.58
N GLY A 158 -26.31 14.39 21.12
CA GLY A 158 -26.78 15.78 21.12
C GLY A 158 -27.95 16.04 20.15
N LYS A 159 -28.55 17.23 20.25
CA LYS A 159 -29.72 17.61 19.43
C LYS A 159 -29.29 18.21 18.09
N LYS A 160 -29.85 17.73 16.98
CA LYS A 160 -29.66 18.35 15.67
C LYS A 160 -30.43 19.68 15.62
N PRO A 161 -29.81 20.77 15.15
CA PRO A 161 -30.52 22.05 15.02
C PRO A 161 -31.60 22.00 13.94
N SER A 162 -32.67 22.76 14.15
CA SER A 162 -33.82 22.86 13.22
C SER A 162 -33.60 23.94 12.17
N GLY A 163 -34.06 23.69 10.93
CA GLY A 163 -34.05 24.66 9.83
C GLY A 163 -33.29 24.17 8.59
N LYS A 164 -33.70 24.66 7.41
CA LYS A 164 -33.19 24.21 6.09
C LYS A 164 -31.67 24.35 5.93
N ILE A 165 -31.05 25.32 6.60
CA ILE A 165 -29.60 25.54 6.51
C ILE A 165 -28.80 24.32 7.03
N TRP A 166 -29.39 23.52 7.91
CA TRP A 166 -28.72 22.38 8.55
C TRP A 166 -28.88 21.07 7.79
N ASP A 167 -29.72 21.02 6.75
CA ASP A 167 -29.91 19.84 5.91
C ASP A 167 -28.59 19.41 5.26
N ASN A 168 -27.73 20.39 4.94
CA ASN A 168 -26.40 20.14 4.39
C ASN A 168 -25.34 19.81 5.44
N TYR A 169 -25.64 19.87 6.73
CA TYR A 169 -24.69 19.63 7.82
C TYR A 169 -25.23 18.58 8.81
N PRO A 170 -25.38 17.31 8.38
CA PRO A 170 -26.06 16.27 9.17
C PRO A 170 -25.36 15.95 10.51
N LEU A 171 -24.07 16.29 10.62
CA LEU A 171 -23.27 16.03 11.81
C LEU A 171 -23.30 17.17 12.84
N VAL A 172 -23.92 18.31 12.53
CA VAL A 172 -23.98 19.44 13.49
C VAL A 172 -24.89 19.09 14.66
N ARG A 173 -24.44 19.43 15.86
CA ARG A 173 -25.17 19.25 17.12
C ARG A 173 -25.18 20.57 17.88
N ILE A 174 -26.34 20.91 18.46
CA ILE A 174 -26.46 22.05 19.36
C ILE A 174 -25.62 21.75 20.60
N ARG A 175 -24.76 22.71 20.95
CA ARG A 175 -23.98 22.67 22.19
C ARG A 175 -24.17 24.00 22.90
N GLU A 176 -24.76 23.96 24.08
CA GLU A 176 -24.83 25.12 24.95
C GLU A 176 -23.53 25.19 25.76
N ALA A 177 -22.91 26.37 25.77
CA ALA A 177 -21.69 26.63 26.51
C ALA A 177 -21.97 27.72 27.56
N THR A 178 -21.71 27.40 28.83
CA THR A 178 -21.83 28.35 29.95
C THR A 178 -20.56 29.19 30.15
N GLY A 179 -19.61 29.14 29.21
CA GLY A 179 -18.33 29.86 29.31
C GLY A 179 -18.48 31.37 29.43
N CYS A 180 -19.62 31.93 29.00
CA CYS A 180 -19.91 33.36 29.09
C CYS A 180 -20.70 33.77 30.33
N THR A 181 -21.09 32.85 31.21
CA THR A 181 -21.97 33.15 32.37
C THR A 181 -21.24 33.26 33.72
N GLY A 182 -19.92 33.03 33.76
CA GLY A 182 -19.11 33.10 35.00
C GLY A 182 -18.51 34.49 35.27
N GLN A 183 -18.05 34.78 36.50
CA GLN A 183 -17.49 36.09 36.85
C GLN A 183 -15.98 36.26 36.59
N ASN A 184 -15.24 35.16 36.41
CA ASN A 184 -13.79 35.19 36.11
C ASN A 184 -13.53 34.91 34.63
N TYR A 185 -13.54 35.96 33.82
CA TYR A 185 -13.23 35.86 32.39
C TYR A 185 -11.73 35.98 32.15
N SER A 186 -11.17 35.09 31.32
CA SER A 186 -9.91 35.40 30.65
C SER A 186 -10.13 36.51 29.60
N GLU A 187 -9.08 37.22 29.22
CA GLU A 187 -9.17 38.25 28.17
C GLU A 187 -9.74 37.68 26.86
N LEU A 188 -9.34 36.46 26.48
CA LEU A 188 -9.89 35.74 25.33
C LEU A 188 -11.39 35.45 25.50
N THR A 189 -11.81 34.98 26.68
CA THR A 189 -13.23 34.70 26.95
C THR A 189 -14.06 35.96 26.84
N LYS A 190 -13.56 37.09 27.35
CA LYS A 190 -14.22 38.39 27.24
C LYS A 190 -14.44 38.75 25.77
N ILE A 191 -13.38 38.71 24.94
CA ILE A 191 -13.47 39.01 23.50
C ILE A 191 -14.50 38.11 22.81
N LEU A 192 -14.43 36.78 23.03
CA LEU A 192 -15.33 35.83 22.38
C LEU A 192 -16.79 35.97 22.83
N CYS A 193 -17.04 36.33 24.09
CA CYS A 193 -18.39 36.49 24.65
C CYS A 193 -19.00 37.86 24.38
N THR A 194 -18.20 38.91 24.11
CA THR A 194 -18.70 40.26 23.78
C THR A 194 -18.87 40.49 22.28
N THR A 195 -18.37 39.60 21.42
CA THR A 195 -18.51 39.74 19.98
C THR A 195 -19.97 39.44 19.59
N ALA A 196 -20.71 40.47 19.17
CA ALA A 196 -22.10 40.34 18.73
C ALA A 196 -22.23 39.58 17.39
N ASP A 197 -21.19 39.66 16.56
CA ASP A 197 -21.14 39.00 15.26
C ASP A 197 -20.49 37.61 15.35
N ARG A 198 -21.02 36.67 14.57
CA ARG A 198 -20.45 35.33 14.47
C ARG A 198 -19.02 35.41 13.91
N PRO A 199 -17.99 34.93 14.63
CA PRO A 199 -16.61 35.04 14.17
C PRO A 199 -16.37 34.13 12.97
N ASN A 200 -15.53 34.61 12.04
CA ASN A 200 -14.97 33.77 10.98
C ASN A 200 -13.86 32.89 11.57
N ILE A 201 -13.87 31.60 11.22
CA ILE A 201 -12.88 30.63 11.71
C ILE A 201 -11.91 30.30 10.57
N LEU A 202 -10.62 30.59 10.76
CA LEU A 202 -9.55 30.18 9.87
C LEU A 202 -8.76 29.04 10.53
N ILE A 203 -8.69 27.90 9.86
CA ILE A 203 -7.89 26.75 10.30
C ILE A 203 -6.71 26.61 9.33
N LEU A 204 -5.49 26.79 9.85
CA LEU A 204 -4.26 26.65 9.08
C LEU A 204 -3.58 25.32 9.39
N PHE A 205 -3.33 24.52 8.36
CA PHE A 205 -2.51 23.30 8.46
C PHE A 205 -1.13 23.60 7.91
N LEU A 206 -0.11 23.45 8.76
CA LEU A 206 1.29 23.61 8.37
C LEU A 206 1.91 22.21 8.26
N GLU A 207 2.31 21.83 7.05
CA GLU A 207 2.94 20.55 6.77
C GLU A 207 4.42 20.58 7.13
N SER A 208 4.91 19.50 7.74
CA SER A 208 6.32 19.38 8.15
C SER A 208 6.84 20.52 9.07
N PHE A 209 5.94 21.20 9.79
CA PHE A 209 6.26 22.32 10.68
C PHE A 209 6.51 21.85 12.11
N ARG A 210 7.74 21.40 12.40
CA ARG A 210 8.07 20.78 13.69
C ARG A 210 8.49 21.82 14.72
N ALA A 211 8.19 21.57 15.98
CA ALA A 211 8.55 22.45 17.09
C ALA A 211 10.08 22.70 17.20
N ALA A 212 10.92 21.75 16.76
CA ALA A 212 12.38 21.87 16.81
C ALA A 212 12.93 23.06 16.01
N GLU A 213 12.23 23.49 14.94
CA GLU A 213 12.62 24.61 14.08
C GLU A 213 11.94 25.94 14.44
N VAL A 214 11.00 25.92 15.38
CA VAL A 214 10.15 27.07 15.71
C VAL A 214 10.71 27.84 16.91
N GLY A 215 10.91 29.15 16.76
CA GLY A 215 11.56 29.99 17.76
C GLY A 215 10.83 30.04 19.09
N VAL A 216 9.50 30.17 19.09
CA VAL A 216 8.71 30.17 20.34
C VAL A 216 8.73 28.84 21.11
N TYR A 217 9.19 27.75 20.49
CA TYR A 217 9.43 26.47 21.17
C TYR A 217 10.90 26.28 21.58
N GLY A 218 11.75 27.30 21.40
CA GLY A 218 13.15 27.31 21.85
C GLY A 218 14.19 27.14 20.75
N SER A 219 13.77 27.08 19.47
CA SER A 219 14.72 27.00 18.36
C SER A 219 15.54 28.28 18.22
N LYS A 220 16.85 28.12 17.99
CA LYS A 220 17.78 29.26 17.76
C LYS A 220 18.00 29.57 16.28
N LEU A 221 17.30 28.87 15.38
CA LEU A 221 17.49 28.99 13.93
C LEU A 221 16.86 30.26 13.34
N GLY A 222 15.90 30.88 14.05
CA GLY A 222 15.25 32.12 13.59
C GLY A 222 14.36 31.95 12.36
N LEU A 223 13.84 30.74 12.09
CA LEU A 223 13.10 30.43 10.87
C LEU A 223 11.64 30.90 10.89
N THR A 224 11.08 31.21 12.06
CA THR A 224 9.64 31.46 12.24
C THR A 224 9.31 32.83 12.85
N PRO A 225 9.94 33.94 12.44
CA PRO A 225 9.81 35.24 13.12
C PRO A 225 8.36 35.77 13.15
N GLU A 226 7.61 35.54 12.08
CA GLU A 226 6.22 35.97 11.96
C GLU A 226 5.30 35.17 12.89
N PHE A 227 5.47 33.84 12.93
CA PHE A 227 4.74 32.97 13.85
C PHE A 227 5.07 33.29 15.31
N ASP A 228 6.34 33.57 15.59
CA ASP A 228 6.81 33.93 16.93
C ASP A 228 6.24 35.27 17.41
N ARG A 229 6.09 36.23 16.50
CA ARG A 229 5.38 37.49 16.78
C ARG A 229 3.90 37.23 17.04
N TRP A 230 3.27 36.44 16.18
CA TRP A 230 1.83 36.19 16.22
C TRP A 230 1.39 35.38 17.45
N SER A 231 2.24 34.48 17.94
CA SER A 231 1.94 33.67 19.14
C SER A 231 1.72 34.51 20.40
N LYS A 232 2.15 35.77 20.43
CA LYS A 232 1.95 36.71 21.54
C LYS A 232 0.53 37.28 21.58
N HIS A 233 -0.23 37.15 20.50
CA HIS A 233 -1.60 37.66 20.36
C HIS A 233 -2.68 36.60 20.60
N GLY A 234 -2.33 35.46 21.21
CA GLY A 234 -3.27 34.37 21.44
C GLY A 234 -2.75 33.34 22.45
N ILE A 235 -3.34 32.15 22.40
CA ILE A 235 -2.94 31.02 23.25
C ILE A 235 -1.97 30.13 22.49
N LEU A 236 -0.75 30.00 23.00
CA LEU A 236 0.27 29.07 22.51
C LEU A 236 0.33 27.83 23.41
N TYR A 237 0.08 26.65 22.84
CA TYR A 237 0.21 25.38 23.54
C TYR A 237 1.65 24.87 23.49
N LYS A 238 2.36 24.87 24.63
CA LYS A 238 3.74 24.36 24.72
C LYS A 238 3.85 22.85 24.53
N ASN A 239 2.80 22.11 24.89
CA ASN A 239 2.72 20.65 24.79
C ASN A 239 1.59 20.27 23.83
N PHE A 240 1.85 20.40 22.52
CA PHE A 240 0.91 20.02 21.47
C PHE A 240 1.51 18.88 20.63
N PHE A 241 0.87 17.72 20.67
CA PHE A 241 1.37 16.50 20.03
C PHE A 241 0.57 16.19 18.78
N ALA A 242 1.28 15.84 17.70
CA ALA A 242 0.64 15.43 16.47
C ALA A 242 -0.11 14.10 16.68
N ASN A 243 -1.28 13.98 16.04
CA ASN A 243 -2.06 12.74 16.05
C ASN A 243 -1.39 11.61 15.27
N GLY A 244 -0.24 11.85 14.63
CA GLY A 244 0.60 10.88 13.92
C GLY A 244 1.65 11.58 13.06
N PHE A 245 2.53 10.79 12.42
CA PHE A 245 3.64 11.30 11.60
C PHE A 245 3.30 11.41 10.10
N GLN A 246 2.14 10.93 9.67
CA GLN A 246 1.69 11.00 8.27
C GLN A 246 0.60 12.05 8.11
N THR A 247 0.65 12.82 7.03
CA THR A 247 -0.36 13.84 6.66
C THR A 247 -1.78 13.29 6.73
N ARG A 248 -2.01 12.09 6.18
CA ARG A 248 -3.33 11.44 6.19
C ARG A 248 -3.88 11.22 7.60
N HIS A 249 -3.01 10.88 8.55
CA HIS A 249 -3.40 10.62 9.93
C HIS A 249 -3.69 11.94 10.67
N GLY A 250 -2.81 12.94 10.50
CA GLY A 250 -3.00 14.26 11.09
C GLY A 250 -4.26 14.96 10.60
N GLN A 251 -4.52 14.96 9.28
CA GLN A 251 -5.70 15.60 8.69
C GLN A 251 -6.99 14.91 9.11
N VAL A 252 -7.09 13.58 8.96
CA VAL A 252 -8.29 12.83 9.34
C VAL A 252 -8.60 13.02 10.83
N ALA A 253 -7.57 12.94 11.68
CA ALA A 253 -7.78 13.14 13.11
C ALA A 253 -8.27 14.55 13.45
N THR A 254 -7.73 15.56 12.78
CA THR A 254 -8.13 16.95 13.02
C THR A 254 -9.55 17.23 12.52
N TYR A 255 -9.93 16.73 11.34
CA TYR A 255 -11.26 16.98 10.77
C TYR A 255 -12.36 16.13 11.43
N CYS A 256 -12.05 14.88 11.75
CA CYS A 256 -13.05 13.94 12.23
C CYS A 256 -13.05 13.77 13.75
N SER A 257 -12.10 14.39 14.47
CA SER A 257 -11.94 14.23 15.93
C SER A 257 -11.81 12.75 16.35
N LEU A 258 -11.07 11.97 15.56
CA LEU A 258 -10.86 10.54 15.75
C LEU A 258 -9.36 10.24 15.78
N PHE A 259 -8.91 9.38 16.68
CA PHE A 259 -7.54 8.91 16.61
C PHE A 259 -7.33 8.11 15.32
N PRO A 260 -6.22 8.33 14.60
CA PRO A 260 -5.93 7.55 13.42
C PRO A 260 -5.69 6.10 13.84
N ASN A 261 -6.20 5.17 13.04
CA ASN A 261 -6.05 3.75 13.32
C ASN A 261 -4.61 3.35 13.02
N TYR A 262 -3.78 3.27 14.05
CA TYR A 262 -2.39 2.76 13.97
C TYR A 262 -2.31 1.24 13.86
N GLY A 263 -3.42 0.58 13.49
CA GLY A 263 -3.42 -0.85 13.23
C GLY A 263 -2.36 -1.22 12.19
N ALA A 264 -1.94 -2.49 12.22
CA ALA A 264 -1.04 -3.04 11.23
C ALA A 264 -1.54 -2.64 9.82
N ALA A 265 -0.59 -2.32 8.91
CA ALA A 265 -0.89 -2.03 7.52
C ALA A 265 -2.00 -2.97 7.03
N VAL A 266 -2.98 -2.49 6.26
CA VAL A 266 -4.14 -3.31 5.85
C VAL A 266 -3.70 -4.68 5.31
N MET A 267 -2.55 -4.74 4.65
CA MET A 267 -1.91 -5.97 4.17
C MET A 267 -1.49 -6.97 5.27
N LYS A 268 -1.05 -6.51 6.44
CA LYS A 268 -0.71 -7.33 7.62
C LYS A 268 -1.93 -7.80 8.42
N ARG A 269 -3.14 -7.30 8.13
CA ARG A 269 -4.38 -7.75 8.78
C ARG A 269 -4.99 -8.99 8.13
N TYR A 270 -4.55 -9.33 6.92
CA TYR A 270 -5.05 -10.46 6.13
C TYR A 270 -3.98 -11.55 5.92
N THR A 271 -2.88 -11.48 6.65
CA THR A 271 -1.91 -12.58 6.81
C THR A 271 -2.20 -13.28 8.13
#